data_AF-A0A845KM72-F1
#
_entry.id   AF-A0A845KM72-F1
#
_cell.length_a   1.000
_cell.length_b   1.000
_cell.length_c   1.000
_cell.angle_alpha   90.00
_cell.angle_beta   90.00
_cell.angle_gamma   90.00
#
_symmetry.space_group_name_H-M   'P 1'
#
loop_
_entity.id
_entity.type
_entity.pdbx_description
1 polymer ?
#
loop_
_entity_poly.entity_id
_entity_poly.type
_entity_poly.pdbx_seq_one_letter_code
_entity_poly.pdbx_strand_id
1 'polypeptide(L)'
;MQVNLLDENYKDDKEFYQAFLEDSIWQSSYVSEEFVNLPDEIPEFGIYFANRDVKIREAEFIETIKICAKYVIKIDRDIVMDERFWHSYLCLYKRKYLLDKYPQLKDGYDQFKRIVIKKFDWENYIYKAILIAQYIEENTKPEQYEKYYQLILQNMDMFNYIIKYEIFRNGSFLIKIMDIIDETGLSKVLKSKIKNRSDLGRDERFGRRVIFELNKAYPVVMSPMLDKEDLKEYFLKYLGYYYDENTAELDDNVDDF
;
A
#
# COMPACT_ATOMS: atom_id res chain seq x y z
N MET A 1 -19.14 7.36 15.79
CA MET A 1 -19.90 7.75 14.58
C MET A 1 -20.50 6.49 13.94
N GLN A 2 -21.77 6.52 13.56
CA GLN A 2 -22.39 5.43 12.80
C GLN A 2 -22.12 5.62 11.30
N VAL A 3 -21.71 4.55 10.62
CA VAL A 3 -21.45 4.53 9.16
C VAL A 3 -22.33 3.46 8.52
N ASN A 4 -23.39 3.89 7.84
CA ASN A 4 -24.19 3.04 6.95
C ASN A 4 -23.34 2.43 5.83
N LEU A 5 -23.64 1.18 5.49
CA LEU A 5 -22.99 0.45 4.41
C LEU A 5 -23.80 0.55 3.12
N LEU A 6 -23.11 0.58 1.98
CA LEU A 6 -23.71 0.40 0.66
C LEU A 6 -24.22 -1.04 0.50
N ASP A 7 -25.07 -1.34 -0.48
CA ASP A 7 -25.44 -2.72 -0.83
C ASP A 7 -24.29 -3.49 -1.50
N GLU A 8 -24.43 -4.79 -1.78
CA GLU A 8 -23.31 -5.60 -2.32
C GLU A 8 -23.01 -5.36 -3.82
N ASN A 9 -23.95 -4.75 -4.58
CA ASN A 9 -23.93 -4.73 -6.04
C ASN A 9 -23.66 -3.35 -6.70
N TYR A 10 -23.14 -2.36 -5.98
CA TYR A 10 -22.92 -1.00 -6.55
C TYR A 10 -21.77 -0.87 -7.55
N LYS A 11 -20.81 -1.81 -7.57
CA LYS A 11 -19.48 -1.62 -8.21
C LYS A 11 -19.45 -1.63 -9.73
N ASP A 12 -20.50 -2.14 -10.36
CA ASP A 12 -20.59 -2.25 -11.82
C ASP A 12 -21.72 -1.40 -12.39
N ASP A 13 -22.27 -0.50 -11.57
CA ASP A 13 -23.37 0.36 -11.95
C ASP A 13 -22.88 1.78 -12.31
N LYS A 14 -23.08 2.19 -13.56
CA LYS A 14 -22.79 3.57 -13.98
C LYS A 14 -23.76 4.57 -13.38
N GLU A 15 -24.97 4.14 -13.00
CA GLU A 15 -25.94 4.96 -12.29
C GLU A 15 -25.45 5.27 -10.88
N PHE A 16 -24.71 4.36 -10.23
CA PHE A 16 -24.07 4.65 -8.93
C PHE A 16 -23.10 5.85 -9.02
N TYR A 17 -22.34 5.95 -10.11
CA TYR A 17 -21.47 7.11 -10.34
C TYR A 17 -22.24 8.40 -10.57
N GLN A 18 -23.36 8.36 -11.30
CA GLN A 18 -24.21 9.55 -11.44
C GLN A 18 -24.81 9.95 -10.09
N ALA A 19 -25.28 8.98 -9.30
CA ALA A 19 -25.77 9.24 -7.95
C ALA A 19 -24.67 9.81 -7.03
N PHE A 20 -23.43 9.35 -7.18
CA PHE A 20 -22.27 9.94 -6.51
C PHE A 20 -22.07 11.39 -6.95
N LEU A 21 -22.16 11.73 -8.24
CA LEU A 21 -21.98 13.11 -8.69
C LEU A 21 -23.13 14.03 -8.27
N GLU A 22 -24.35 13.53 -8.22
CA GLU A 22 -25.57 14.29 -7.94
C GLU A 22 -25.90 14.39 -6.45
N ASP A 23 -25.10 13.77 -5.59
CA ASP A 23 -25.34 13.70 -4.14
C ASP A 23 -26.63 12.95 -3.77
N SER A 24 -26.99 11.95 -4.58
CA SER A 24 -28.27 11.23 -4.48
C SER A 24 -28.16 9.78 -3.97
N ILE A 25 -26.96 9.33 -3.60
CA ILE A 25 -26.75 7.95 -3.09
C ILE A 25 -27.61 7.70 -1.85
N TRP A 26 -27.73 8.68 -0.94
CA TRP A 26 -28.52 8.54 0.29
C TRP A 26 -30.01 8.25 0.07
N GLN A 27 -30.57 8.68 -1.07
CA GLN A 27 -31.98 8.47 -1.42
C GLN A 27 -32.18 7.29 -2.39
N SER A 28 -31.11 6.57 -2.72
CA SER A 28 -31.14 5.48 -3.68
C SER A 28 -31.27 4.12 -3.00
N SER A 29 -31.50 3.07 -3.79
CA SER A 29 -31.44 1.69 -3.34
C SER A 29 -30.01 1.20 -3.06
N TYR A 30 -28.99 2.06 -3.14
CA TYR A 30 -27.60 1.65 -2.91
C TYR A 30 -27.20 1.63 -1.43
N VAL A 31 -28.03 2.15 -0.50
CA VAL A 31 -27.72 2.16 0.93
C VAL A 31 -28.46 1.02 1.61
N SER A 32 -27.71 0.14 2.26
CA SER A 32 -28.24 -0.97 3.03
C SER A 32 -28.70 -0.55 4.43
N GLU A 33 -29.45 -1.43 5.10
CA GLU A 33 -29.81 -1.27 6.52
C GLU A 33 -28.63 -1.57 7.47
N GLU A 34 -27.55 -2.15 6.96
CA GLU A 34 -26.35 -2.47 7.74
C GLU A 34 -25.52 -1.22 8.02
N PHE A 35 -24.87 -1.21 9.19
CA PHE A 35 -23.99 -0.13 9.61
C PHE A 35 -22.88 -0.65 10.51
N VAL A 36 -21.80 0.12 10.56
CA VAL A 36 -20.71 -0.08 11.52
C VAL A 36 -20.58 1.12 12.45
N ASN A 37 -20.14 0.89 13.68
CA ASN A 37 -19.90 1.93 14.66
C ASN A 37 -18.41 2.20 14.78
N LEU A 38 -18.01 3.42 14.45
CA LEU A 38 -16.65 3.89 14.65
C LEU A 38 -16.53 4.58 16.03
N PRO A 39 -15.43 4.38 16.76
CA PRO A 39 -15.20 5.08 18.02
C PRO A 39 -15.11 6.60 17.80
N ASP A 40 -14.38 7.02 16.77
CA ASP A 40 -14.15 8.42 16.39
C ASP A 40 -14.42 8.63 14.90
N GLU A 41 -14.67 9.89 14.50
CA GLU A 41 -14.66 10.25 13.08
C GLU A 41 -13.24 10.17 12.53
N ILE A 42 -13.06 9.53 11.37
CA ILE A 42 -11.75 9.47 10.69
C ILE A 42 -11.54 10.80 9.95
N PRO A 43 -10.45 11.55 10.24
CA PRO A 43 -10.13 12.77 9.52
C PRO A 43 -10.00 12.56 8.01
N GLU A 44 -10.05 13.63 7.24
CA GLU A 44 -9.80 13.57 5.80
C GLU A 44 -8.32 13.24 5.51
N PHE A 45 -8.08 12.30 4.58
CA PHE A 45 -6.72 11.88 4.19
C PHE A 45 -6.65 11.50 2.70
N GLY A 46 -5.44 11.39 2.16
CA GLY A 46 -5.24 11.06 0.74
C GLY A 46 -5.57 9.61 0.43
N ILE A 47 -6.41 9.37 -0.57
CA ILE A 47 -6.75 8.00 -1.04
C ILE A 47 -6.07 7.66 -2.37
N TYR A 48 -5.48 8.66 -3.03
CA TYR A 48 -4.79 8.54 -4.29
C TYR A 48 -3.69 9.61 -4.38
N PHE A 49 -2.51 9.21 -4.86
CA PHE A 49 -1.31 10.05 -4.90
C PHE A 49 -0.71 10.05 -6.31
N ALA A 50 -1.06 11.06 -7.11
CA ALA A 50 -0.58 11.22 -8.49
C ALA A 50 0.28 12.48 -8.69
N ASN A 51 0.75 13.09 -7.61
CA ASN A 51 1.62 14.25 -7.68
C ASN A 51 2.95 13.87 -8.35
N ARG A 52 3.37 14.60 -9.40
CA ARG A 52 4.62 14.30 -10.13
C ARG A 52 5.86 14.50 -9.26
N ASP A 53 5.80 15.39 -8.27
CA ASP A 53 6.89 15.61 -7.33
C ASP A 53 6.91 14.50 -6.28
N VAL A 54 7.98 13.71 -6.27
CA VAL A 54 8.16 12.58 -5.36
C VAL A 54 8.15 13.03 -3.90
N LYS A 55 8.80 14.15 -3.56
CA LYS A 55 8.88 14.63 -2.17
C LYS A 55 7.51 15.06 -1.65
N ILE A 56 6.73 15.73 -2.49
CA ILE A 56 5.37 16.13 -2.12
C ILE A 56 4.49 14.88 -1.97
N ARG A 57 4.58 13.95 -2.91
CA ARG A 57 3.83 12.69 -2.88
C ARG A 57 4.14 11.87 -1.63
N GLU A 58 5.41 11.75 -1.26
CA GLU A 58 5.85 11.07 -0.05
C GLU A 58 5.29 11.76 1.20
N ALA A 59 5.40 13.08 1.30
CA ALA A 59 4.86 13.83 2.44
C ALA A 59 3.33 13.65 2.58
N GLU A 60 2.58 13.71 1.49
CA GLU A 60 1.13 13.46 1.48
C GLU A 60 0.78 12.04 1.95
N PHE A 61 1.60 11.06 1.58
CA PHE A 61 1.38 9.67 1.97
C PHE A 61 1.77 9.43 3.43
N ILE A 62 2.84 10.05 3.94
CA ILE A 62 3.20 10.02 5.36
C ILE A 62 2.07 10.60 6.23
N GLU A 63 1.49 11.72 5.84
CA GLU A 63 0.32 12.30 6.56
C GLU A 63 -0.84 11.30 6.62
N THR A 64 -1.09 10.60 5.51
CA THR A 64 -2.12 9.56 5.46
C THR A 64 -1.80 8.39 6.40
N ILE A 65 -0.56 7.93 6.43
CA ILE A 65 -0.12 6.86 7.33
C ILE A 65 -0.28 7.30 8.80
N LYS A 66 0.06 8.54 9.14
CA LYS A 66 -0.11 9.10 10.50
C LYS A 66 -1.58 9.15 10.92
N ILE A 67 -2.48 9.50 10.01
CA ILE A 67 -3.93 9.46 10.26
C ILE A 67 -4.38 8.01 10.48
N CYS A 68 -3.92 7.07 9.66
CA CYS A 68 -4.22 5.65 9.83
C CYS A 68 -3.73 5.12 11.19
N ALA A 69 -2.49 5.44 11.59
CA ALA A 69 -1.93 5.03 12.88
C ALA A 69 -2.74 5.60 14.06
N LYS A 70 -3.15 6.88 13.97
CA LYS A 70 -3.83 7.53 15.07
C LYS A 70 -5.30 7.10 15.22
N TYR A 71 -6.01 6.90 14.12
CA TYR A 71 -7.48 6.75 14.11
C TYR A 71 -7.97 5.42 13.54
N VAL A 72 -7.27 4.83 12.57
CA VAL A 72 -7.80 3.69 11.79
C VAL A 72 -7.40 2.35 12.40
N ILE A 73 -6.14 2.13 12.73
CA ILE A 73 -5.65 0.82 13.22
C ILE A 73 -6.19 0.44 14.61
N LYS A 74 -6.90 1.35 15.29
CA LYS A 74 -7.58 1.11 16.57
C LYS A 74 -9.01 0.60 16.39
N ILE A 75 -9.56 0.71 15.18
CA ILE A 75 -10.87 0.17 14.82
C ILE A 75 -10.69 -1.34 14.64
N ASP A 76 -11.78 -2.10 14.81
CA ASP A 76 -11.80 -3.53 14.54
C ASP A 76 -11.22 -3.83 13.15
N ARG A 77 -10.29 -4.79 13.11
CA ARG A 77 -9.58 -5.19 11.89
C ARG A 77 -10.55 -5.65 10.81
N ASP A 78 -11.62 -6.36 11.17
CA ASP A 78 -12.58 -6.88 10.20
C ASP A 78 -13.33 -5.72 9.51
N ILE A 79 -13.52 -4.59 10.19
CA ILE A 79 -14.12 -3.38 9.61
C ILE A 79 -13.13 -2.69 8.68
N VAL A 80 -11.91 -2.39 9.14
CA VAL A 80 -10.95 -1.60 8.34
C VAL A 80 -10.31 -2.39 7.21
N MET A 81 -10.44 -3.71 7.22
CA MET A 81 -10.01 -4.57 6.12
C MET A 81 -11.15 -4.91 5.14
N ASP A 82 -12.37 -4.41 5.37
CA ASP A 82 -13.51 -4.58 4.48
C ASP A 82 -13.55 -3.49 3.39
N GLU A 83 -13.56 -3.92 2.13
CA GLU A 83 -13.71 -3.06 0.96
C GLU A 83 -15.03 -2.27 0.99
N ARG A 84 -16.13 -2.92 1.36
CA ARG A 84 -17.47 -2.34 1.40
C ARG A 84 -17.51 -1.21 2.41
N PHE A 85 -16.86 -1.35 3.56
CA PHE A 85 -16.73 -0.27 4.53
C PHE A 85 -16.09 0.97 3.91
N TRP A 86 -14.92 0.85 3.26
CA TRP A 86 -14.24 2.00 2.68
C TRP A 86 -15.02 2.67 1.57
N HIS A 87 -15.60 1.91 0.64
CA HIS A 87 -16.42 2.49 -0.41
C HIS A 87 -17.65 3.22 0.16
N SER A 88 -18.27 2.66 1.21
CA SER A 88 -19.40 3.30 1.90
C SER A 88 -18.98 4.59 2.58
N TYR A 89 -17.89 4.56 3.35
CA TYR A 89 -17.38 5.73 4.05
C TYR A 89 -17.02 6.87 3.08
N LEU A 90 -16.30 6.53 2.01
CA LEU A 90 -15.83 7.48 1.01
C LEU A 90 -17.00 8.10 0.23
N CYS A 91 -17.92 7.29 -0.28
CA CYS A 91 -19.03 7.75 -1.12
C CYS A 91 -20.11 8.49 -0.34
N LEU A 92 -20.43 8.05 0.89
CA LEU A 92 -21.55 8.61 1.66
C LEU A 92 -21.13 9.80 2.53
N TYR A 93 -19.91 9.80 3.07
CA TYR A 93 -19.49 10.76 4.10
C TYR A 93 -18.36 11.69 3.64
N LYS A 94 -17.54 11.27 2.66
CA LYS A 94 -16.38 12.06 2.20
C LYS A 94 -16.51 12.56 0.75
N ARG A 95 -17.70 12.45 0.15
CA ARG A 95 -17.97 12.90 -1.23
C ARG A 95 -17.45 14.30 -1.54
N LYS A 96 -17.81 15.29 -0.72
CA LYS A 96 -17.41 16.70 -0.95
C LYS A 96 -15.89 16.83 -0.99
N TYR A 97 -15.21 16.30 0.02
CA TYR A 97 -13.76 16.25 0.09
C TYR A 97 -13.14 15.60 -1.16
N LEU A 98 -13.68 14.47 -1.60
CA LEU A 98 -13.17 13.75 -2.76
C LEU A 98 -13.30 14.57 -4.04
N LEU A 99 -14.44 15.24 -4.26
CA LEU A 99 -14.66 16.07 -5.44
C LEU A 99 -13.80 17.35 -5.44
N ASP A 100 -13.47 17.87 -4.26
CA ASP A 100 -12.61 19.04 -4.10
C ASP A 100 -11.12 18.67 -4.28
N LYS A 101 -10.68 17.54 -3.71
CA LYS A 101 -9.29 17.08 -3.77
C LYS A 101 -8.93 16.39 -5.09
N TYR A 102 -9.87 15.67 -5.68
CA TYR A 102 -9.70 14.89 -6.91
C TYR A 102 -10.72 15.32 -7.97
N PRO A 103 -10.57 16.53 -8.56
CA PRO A 103 -11.53 17.04 -9.53
C PRO A 103 -11.68 16.13 -10.77
N GLN A 104 -10.65 15.35 -11.11
CA GLN A 104 -10.66 14.37 -12.20
C GLN A 104 -11.69 13.25 -12.01
N LEU A 105 -12.26 13.09 -10.81
CA LEU A 105 -13.38 12.17 -10.59
C LEU A 105 -14.59 12.52 -11.47
N LYS A 106 -14.71 13.78 -11.92
CA LYS A 106 -15.77 14.25 -12.81
C LYS A 106 -15.51 13.91 -14.28
N ASP A 107 -14.30 13.47 -14.63
CA ASP A 107 -13.91 13.21 -16.02
C ASP A 107 -14.48 11.89 -16.55
N GLY A 108 -14.98 11.02 -15.67
CA GLY A 108 -15.72 9.82 -16.07
C GLY A 108 -15.67 8.67 -15.06
N TYR A 109 -16.50 7.67 -15.35
CA TYR A 109 -16.66 6.48 -14.52
C TYR A 109 -15.34 5.74 -14.27
N ASP A 110 -14.43 5.69 -15.25
CA ASP A 110 -13.15 4.99 -15.10
C ASP A 110 -12.22 5.67 -14.08
N GLN A 111 -12.22 7.01 -14.01
CA GLN A 111 -11.44 7.74 -12.99
C GLN A 111 -12.03 7.50 -11.60
N PHE A 112 -13.35 7.60 -11.49
CA PHE A 112 -14.07 7.26 -10.26
C PHE A 112 -13.78 5.82 -9.81
N LYS A 113 -13.80 4.85 -10.73
CA LYS A 113 -13.54 3.45 -10.43
C LYS A 113 -12.11 3.18 -9.96
N ARG A 114 -11.14 3.87 -10.56
CA ARG A 114 -9.72 3.72 -10.21
C ARG A 114 -9.34 4.39 -8.89
N ILE A 115 -10.08 5.40 -8.44
CA ILE A 115 -9.73 6.21 -7.27
C ILE A 115 -10.61 5.87 -6.06
N VAL A 116 -11.94 5.83 -6.22
CA VAL A 116 -12.89 5.76 -5.10
C VAL A 116 -13.36 4.33 -4.84
N ILE A 117 -13.82 3.62 -5.88
CA ILE A 117 -14.29 2.23 -5.79
C ILE A 117 -13.23 1.22 -6.25
N LYS A 118 -11.94 1.55 -6.01
CA LYS A 118 -10.81 0.67 -6.33
C LYS A 118 -10.83 -0.51 -5.39
N LYS A 119 -10.69 -1.71 -5.95
CA LYS A 119 -10.52 -2.95 -5.19
C LYS A 119 -9.56 -2.77 -4.01
N PHE A 120 -9.96 -3.24 -2.84
CA PHE A 120 -9.24 -3.08 -1.59
C PHE A 120 -8.25 -4.22 -1.42
N ASP A 121 -7.16 -4.14 -2.18
CA ASP A 121 -6.06 -5.09 -2.14
C ASP A 121 -4.71 -4.38 -2.06
N TRP A 122 -3.63 -5.11 -2.28
CA TRP A 122 -2.26 -4.61 -2.20
C TRP A 122 -1.98 -3.41 -3.11
N GLU A 123 -2.81 -3.10 -4.11
CA GLU A 123 -2.65 -1.89 -4.93
C GLU A 123 -3.32 -0.65 -4.32
N ASN A 124 -4.23 -0.82 -3.36
CA ASN A 124 -5.00 0.27 -2.78
C ASN A 124 -4.17 1.06 -1.75
N TYR A 125 -4.14 2.38 -1.87
CA TYR A 125 -3.32 3.23 -1.00
C TYR A 125 -3.79 3.24 0.46
N ILE A 126 -5.09 3.12 0.71
CA ILE A 126 -5.63 3.02 2.08
C ILE A 126 -5.18 1.70 2.70
N TYR A 127 -5.31 0.59 1.96
CA TYR A 127 -4.82 -0.72 2.37
C TYR A 127 -3.33 -0.67 2.75
N LYS A 128 -2.51 -0.08 1.88
CA LYS A 128 -1.07 0.11 2.13
C LYS A 128 -0.83 0.95 3.39
N ALA A 129 -1.52 2.08 3.55
CA ALA A 129 -1.36 2.96 4.71
C ALA A 129 -1.67 2.24 6.03
N ILE A 130 -2.74 1.45 6.07
CA ILE A 130 -3.14 0.65 7.23
C ILE A 130 -2.05 -0.36 7.58
N LEU A 131 -1.56 -1.11 6.59
CA LEU A 131 -0.49 -2.10 6.83
C LEU A 131 0.80 -1.44 7.31
N ILE A 132 1.21 -0.33 6.69
CA ILE A 132 2.42 0.40 7.10
C ILE A 132 2.28 0.90 8.54
N ALA A 133 1.16 1.54 8.86
CA ALA A 133 0.87 2.03 10.21
C ALA A 133 0.91 0.90 11.24
N GLN A 134 0.19 -0.19 10.97
CA GLN A 134 0.13 -1.35 11.86
C GLN A 134 1.51 -1.99 12.07
N TYR A 135 2.23 -2.27 10.98
CA TYR A 135 3.51 -2.95 11.06
C TYR A 135 4.57 -2.14 11.80
N ILE A 136 4.59 -0.82 11.61
CA ILE A 136 5.53 0.05 12.32
C ILE A 136 5.16 0.14 13.80
N GLU A 137 3.88 0.33 14.13
CA GLU A 137 3.45 0.45 15.52
C GLU A 137 3.70 -0.83 16.33
N GLU A 138 3.51 -1.99 15.72
CA GLU A 138 3.67 -3.28 16.40
C GLU A 138 5.13 -3.75 16.51
N ASN A 139 6.05 -3.24 15.67
CA ASN A 139 7.40 -3.81 15.54
C ASN A 139 8.54 -2.80 15.79
N THR A 140 8.23 -1.53 16.05
CA THR A 140 9.24 -0.49 16.21
C THR A 140 8.89 0.44 17.37
N LYS A 141 9.81 1.36 17.73
CA LYS A 141 9.55 2.35 18.78
C LYS A 141 9.03 3.67 18.19
N PRO A 142 8.21 4.45 18.91
CA PRO A 142 7.65 5.72 18.43
C PRO A 142 8.66 6.70 17.84
N GLU A 143 9.86 6.78 18.43
CA GLU A 143 10.95 7.64 17.94
C GLU A 143 11.50 7.23 16.57
N GLN A 144 11.20 6.01 16.10
CA GLN A 144 11.64 5.47 14.81
C GLN A 144 10.55 5.52 13.73
N TYR A 145 9.31 5.87 14.07
CA TYR A 145 8.18 5.76 13.13
C TYR A 145 8.42 6.57 11.85
N GLU A 146 8.86 7.82 11.98
CA GLU A 146 9.13 8.68 10.83
C GLU A 146 10.24 8.11 9.93
N LYS A 147 11.30 7.54 10.52
CA LYS A 147 12.37 6.85 9.78
C LYS A 147 11.78 5.72 8.95
N TYR A 148 10.97 4.85 9.55
CA TYR A 148 10.42 3.69 8.84
C TYR A 148 9.36 4.07 7.81
N TYR A 149 8.55 5.11 8.05
CA TYR A 149 7.65 5.65 7.02
C TYR A 149 8.45 6.07 5.79
N GLN A 150 9.49 6.88 5.97
CA GLN A 150 10.34 7.32 4.86
C GLN A 150 11.04 6.17 4.16
N LEU A 151 11.63 5.24 4.91
CA LEU A 151 12.37 4.11 4.36
C LEU A 151 11.46 3.17 3.54
N ILE A 152 10.23 2.92 3.99
CA ILE A 152 9.24 2.14 3.24
C ILE A 152 8.81 2.89 1.98
N LEU A 153 8.50 4.19 2.08
CA LEU A 153 8.09 4.99 0.92
C LEU A 153 9.19 5.11 -0.14
N GLN A 154 10.44 5.22 0.30
CA GLN A 154 11.60 5.16 -0.58
C GLN A 154 11.82 3.76 -1.15
N ASN A 155 11.17 2.70 -0.66
CA ASN A 155 11.32 1.33 -1.15
C ASN A 155 9.95 0.68 -1.42
N MET A 156 8.99 1.45 -1.95
CA MET A 156 7.61 0.98 -2.14
C MET A 156 7.47 -0.24 -3.02
N ASP A 157 8.33 -0.43 -4.02
CA ASP A 157 8.33 -1.66 -4.82
C ASP A 157 8.58 -2.90 -3.97
N MET A 158 9.59 -2.82 -3.09
CA MET A 158 9.91 -3.90 -2.16
C MET A 158 8.74 -4.16 -1.23
N PHE A 159 8.15 -3.11 -0.66
CA PHE A 159 6.96 -3.23 0.17
C PHE A 159 5.80 -3.88 -0.59
N ASN A 160 5.50 -3.43 -1.81
CA ASN A 160 4.45 -3.99 -2.66
C ASN A 160 4.67 -5.48 -2.92
N TYR A 161 5.91 -5.91 -3.20
CA TYR A 161 6.22 -7.32 -3.38
C TYR A 161 6.04 -8.12 -2.09
N ILE A 162 6.49 -7.59 -0.95
CA ILE A 162 6.33 -8.21 0.38
C ILE A 162 4.84 -8.43 0.67
N ILE A 163 4.01 -7.39 0.56
CA ILE A 163 2.58 -7.51 0.86
C ILE A 163 1.81 -8.28 -0.21
N LYS A 164 2.36 -8.50 -1.41
CA LYS A 164 1.71 -9.33 -2.42
C LYS A 164 1.75 -10.82 -2.02
N TYR A 165 2.84 -11.27 -1.43
CA TYR A 165 2.98 -12.65 -0.96
C TYR A 165 2.43 -12.78 0.46
N GLU A 166 1.38 -13.60 0.64
CA GLU A 166 0.74 -13.80 1.94
C GLU A 166 1.73 -14.21 3.03
N ILE A 167 2.74 -15.01 2.68
CA ILE A 167 3.76 -15.49 3.61
C ILE A 167 4.63 -14.37 4.21
N PHE A 168 4.72 -13.22 3.54
CA PHE A 168 5.54 -12.09 3.95
C PHE A 168 4.71 -10.92 4.49
N ARG A 169 3.37 -11.06 4.58
CA ARG A 169 2.48 -10.06 5.20
C ARG A 169 2.63 -10.07 6.73
N ASN A 170 3.84 -9.76 7.20
CA ASN A 170 4.24 -9.74 8.59
C ASN A 170 5.13 -8.52 8.83
N GLY A 171 4.79 -7.71 9.84
CA GLY A 171 5.53 -6.49 10.15
C GLY A 171 6.99 -6.74 10.53
N SER A 172 7.30 -7.80 11.29
CA SER A 172 8.68 -8.14 11.67
C SER A 172 9.55 -8.42 10.46
N PHE A 173 9.03 -9.15 9.47
CA PHE A 173 9.75 -9.43 8.24
C PHE A 173 10.01 -8.14 7.44
N LEU A 174 8.98 -7.29 7.30
CA LEU A 174 9.13 -6.00 6.62
C LEU A 174 10.21 -5.13 7.28
N ILE A 175 10.16 -4.96 8.60
CA ILE A 175 11.13 -4.14 9.33
C ILE A 175 12.55 -4.67 9.15
N LYS A 176 12.77 -5.99 9.26
CA LYS A 176 14.10 -6.59 9.01
C LYS A 176 14.59 -6.33 7.59
N ILE A 177 13.74 -6.46 6.58
CA ILE A 177 14.11 -6.15 5.19
C ILE A 177 14.46 -4.66 5.05
N MET A 178 13.68 -3.77 5.64
CA MET A 178 13.97 -2.33 5.62
C MET A 178 15.31 -2.02 6.29
N ASP A 179 15.60 -2.62 7.46
CA ASP A 179 16.89 -2.47 8.15
C ASP A 179 18.05 -2.98 7.28
N ILE A 180 17.91 -4.13 6.63
CA ILE A 180 18.92 -4.66 5.70
C ILE A 180 19.19 -3.67 4.56
N ILE A 181 18.14 -3.08 3.97
CA ILE A 181 18.27 -2.10 2.89
C ILE A 181 19.01 -0.85 3.37
N ASP A 182 18.64 -0.34 4.54
CA ASP A 182 19.24 0.86 5.15
C ASP A 182 20.72 0.62 5.48
N GLU A 183 21.05 -0.52 6.09
CA GLU A 183 22.42 -0.90 6.46
C GLU A 183 23.34 -1.11 5.26
N THR A 184 22.81 -1.65 4.16
CA THR A 184 23.60 -2.03 2.98
C THR A 184 23.64 -0.95 1.90
N GLY A 185 22.76 0.05 1.97
CA GLY A 185 22.64 1.08 0.94
C GLY A 185 22.11 0.56 -0.41
N LEU A 186 21.49 -0.63 -0.43
CA LEU A 186 21.11 -1.32 -1.66
C LEU A 186 19.82 -0.80 -2.32
N SER A 187 19.20 0.26 -1.78
CA SER A 187 17.92 0.79 -2.29
C SER A 187 17.93 1.03 -3.81
N LYS A 188 18.95 1.72 -4.35
CA LYS A 188 19.08 1.97 -5.80
C LYS A 188 19.20 0.67 -6.60
N VAL A 189 19.97 -0.30 -6.10
CA VAL A 189 20.18 -1.59 -6.76
C VAL A 189 18.86 -2.37 -6.83
N LEU A 190 18.14 -2.46 -5.72
CA LEU A 190 16.92 -3.28 -5.62
C LEU A 190 15.81 -2.80 -6.54
N LYS A 191 15.74 -1.48 -6.78
CA LYS A 191 14.78 -0.89 -7.71
C LYS A 191 15.21 -0.98 -9.18
N SER A 192 16.50 -1.19 -9.45
CA SER A 192 17.01 -1.23 -10.82
C SER A 192 16.49 -2.44 -11.59
N LYS A 193 16.28 -2.25 -12.90
CA LYS A 193 15.90 -3.34 -13.80
C LYS A 193 17.09 -4.25 -14.06
N ILE A 194 16.83 -5.55 -14.15
CA ILE A 194 17.82 -6.53 -14.54
C ILE A 194 17.93 -6.47 -16.07
N LYS A 195 19.03 -5.90 -16.54
CA LYS A 195 19.38 -5.87 -17.97
C LYS A 195 20.01 -7.21 -18.37
N ASN A 196 19.99 -7.53 -19.66
CA ASN A 196 20.71 -8.68 -20.25
C ASN A 196 20.28 -10.08 -19.77
N ARG A 197 19.06 -10.23 -19.24
CA ARG A 197 18.48 -11.52 -18.83
C ARG A 197 17.10 -11.75 -19.46
N SER A 198 17.09 -12.14 -20.74
CA SER A 198 15.86 -12.39 -21.51
C SER A 198 15.03 -13.57 -20.97
N ASP A 199 15.64 -14.45 -20.18
CA ASP A 199 15.00 -15.60 -19.53
C ASP A 199 14.08 -15.23 -18.36
N LEU A 200 14.25 -14.04 -17.75
CA LEU A 200 13.53 -13.68 -16.53
C LEU A 200 12.18 -13.01 -16.77
N GLY A 201 11.92 -12.56 -18.01
CA GLY A 201 10.72 -11.82 -18.40
C GLY A 201 10.99 -10.34 -18.69
N ARG A 202 9.94 -9.58 -18.99
CA ARG A 202 10.02 -8.12 -19.17
C ARG A 202 9.83 -7.44 -17.82
N ASP A 203 10.63 -6.42 -17.54
CA ASP A 203 10.51 -5.55 -16.35
C ASP A 203 10.83 -6.22 -15.01
N GLU A 204 11.77 -7.17 -14.99
CA GLU A 204 12.25 -7.75 -13.74
C GLU A 204 13.23 -6.80 -13.04
N ARG A 205 13.02 -6.59 -11.74
CA ARG A 205 13.88 -5.78 -10.86
C ARG A 205 14.64 -6.68 -9.89
N PHE A 206 15.83 -6.27 -9.47
CA PHE A 206 16.66 -7.07 -8.55
C PHE A 206 15.92 -7.40 -7.25
N GLY A 207 15.27 -6.42 -6.63
CA GLY A 207 14.56 -6.62 -5.37
C GLY A 207 13.38 -7.59 -5.48
N ARG A 208 12.64 -7.54 -6.61
CA ARG A 208 11.57 -8.51 -6.90
C ARG A 208 12.11 -9.94 -6.92
N ARG A 209 13.28 -10.14 -7.52
CA ARG A 209 13.91 -11.46 -7.60
C ARG A 209 14.40 -11.95 -6.24
N VAL A 210 14.93 -11.06 -5.39
CA VAL A 210 15.28 -11.42 -4.01
C VAL A 210 14.06 -11.94 -3.25
N ILE A 211 12.94 -11.22 -3.28
CA ILE A 211 11.69 -11.66 -2.62
C ILE A 211 11.16 -12.96 -3.23
N PHE A 212 11.26 -13.13 -4.55
CA PHE A 212 10.86 -14.36 -5.23
C PHE A 212 11.68 -15.59 -4.80
N GLU A 213 13.01 -15.45 -4.69
CA GLU A 213 13.87 -16.55 -4.24
C GLU A 213 13.67 -16.85 -2.75
N LEU A 214 13.46 -15.81 -1.91
CA LEU A 214 13.04 -16.00 -0.52
C LEU A 214 11.73 -16.79 -0.43
N ASN A 215 10.74 -16.47 -1.27
CA ASN A 215 9.43 -17.16 -1.27
C ASN A 215 9.54 -18.63 -1.68
N LYS A 216 10.49 -18.99 -2.54
CA LYS A 216 10.75 -20.39 -2.90
C LYS A 216 11.43 -21.17 -1.79
N ALA A 217 12.41 -20.54 -1.13
CA ALA A 217 13.30 -21.23 -0.22
C ALA A 217 12.70 -21.41 1.18
N TYR A 218 11.81 -20.51 1.61
CA TYR A 218 11.25 -20.53 2.95
C TYR A 218 9.79 -20.99 2.95
N PRO A 219 9.49 -22.16 3.57
CA PRO A 219 8.12 -22.48 3.93
C PRO A 219 7.60 -21.43 4.91
N VAL A 220 6.30 -21.11 4.79
CA VAL A 220 5.44 -20.13 5.49
C VAL A 220 5.77 -19.83 6.96
N VAL A 221 6.40 -20.77 7.68
CA VAL A 221 6.53 -20.73 9.15
C VAL A 221 7.87 -20.14 9.64
N MET A 222 8.93 -20.11 8.82
CA MET A 222 10.28 -19.74 9.31
C MET A 222 10.71 -18.30 8.99
N SER A 223 10.09 -17.62 8.01
CA SER A 223 10.52 -16.27 7.59
C SER A 223 10.45 -15.20 8.68
N PRO A 224 9.43 -15.16 9.57
CA PRO A 224 9.44 -14.25 10.72
C PRO A 224 10.42 -14.67 11.83
N MET A 225 10.79 -15.96 11.88
CA MET A 225 11.65 -16.53 12.92
C MET A 225 13.14 -16.34 12.67
N LEU A 226 13.55 -16.15 11.41
CA LEU A 226 14.94 -15.80 11.10
C LEU A 226 15.29 -14.49 11.78
N ASP A 227 16.42 -14.45 12.47
CA ASP A 227 16.95 -13.17 12.91
C ASP A 227 17.38 -12.33 11.70
N LYS A 228 17.68 -11.06 11.96
CA LYS A 228 18.01 -10.11 10.90
C LYS A 228 19.32 -10.48 10.19
N GLU A 229 20.31 -11.02 10.90
CA GLU A 229 21.62 -11.34 10.31
C GLU A 229 21.52 -12.58 9.42
N ASP A 230 20.82 -13.63 9.86
CA ASP A 230 20.52 -14.78 9.03
C ASP A 230 19.76 -14.34 7.76
N LEU A 231 18.70 -13.55 7.92
CA LEU A 231 17.92 -13.04 6.79
C LEU A 231 18.78 -12.23 5.83
N LYS A 232 19.72 -11.43 6.34
CA LYS A 232 20.66 -10.64 5.55
C LYS A 232 21.59 -11.52 4.71
N GLU A 233 22.10 -12.63 5.27
CA GLU A 233 22.92 -13.57 4.51
C GLU A 233 22.15 -14.13 3.30
N TYR A 234 20.91 -14.55 3.50
CA TYR A 234 20.06 -15.04 2.41
C TYR A 234 19.68 -13.94 1.42
N PHE A 235 19.35 -12.75 1.92
CA PHE A 235 19.04 -11.60 1.10
C PHE A 235 20.18 -11.29 0.12
N LEU A 236 21.41 -11.19 0.64
CA LEU A 236 22.60 -10.92 -0.16
C LEU A 236 22.96 -12.08 -1.09
N LYS A 237 22.81 -13.32 -0.63
CA LYS A 237 23.00 -14.52 -1.46
C LYS A 237 22.06 -14.52 -2.67
N TYR A 238 20.77 -14.24 -2.48
CA TYR A 238 19.80 -14.20 -3.57
C TYR A 238 19.98 -13.00 -4.48
N LEU A 239 20.41 -11.86 -3.94
CA LEU A 239 20.80 -10.73 -4.77
C LEU A 239 21.97 -11.10 -5.68
N GLY A 240 22.99 -11.80 -5.16
CA GLY A 240 24.14 -12.28 -5.91
C GLY A 240 23.85 -13.26 -7.05
N TYR A 241 22.65 -13.84 -7.12
CA TYR A 241 22.22 -14.65 -8.27
C TYR A 241 21.94 -13.82 -9.52
N TYR A 242 21.74 -12.51 -9.35
CA TYR A 242 21.33 -11.61 -10.41
C TYR A 242 22.29 -10.42 -10.54
N TYR A 243 22.81 -9.93 -9.42
CA TYR A 243 23.64 -8.73 -9.34
C TYR A 243 25.10 -9.09 -9.09
N ASP A 244 25.98 -8.57 -9.93
CA ASP A 244 27.42 -8.56 -9.75
C ASP A 244 27.92 -7.11 -9.86
N GLU A 245 28.48 -6.59 -8.77
CA GLU A 245 28.94 -5.21 -8.66
C GLU A 245 29.91 -4.80 -9.77
N ASN A 246 30.66 -5.75 -10.32
CA ASN A 246 31.67 -5.47 -11.34
C ASN A 246 31.10 -5.40 -12.76
N THR A 247 29.88 -5.89 -12.98
CA THR A 247 29.32 -6.08 -14.33
C THR A 247 27.91 -5.53 -14.50
N ALA A 248 27.22 -5.19 -13.41
CA ALA A 248 25.84 -4.72 -13.46
C ALA A 248 25.74 -3.23 -13.86
N GLU A 249 25.16 -2.97 -15.03
CA GLU A 249 24.70 -1.63 -15.41
C GLU A 249 23.37 -1.31 -14.72
N LEU A 250 23.41 -0.43 -13.73
CA LEU A 250 22.19 0.08 -13.09
C LEU A 250 21.41 0.99 -14.05
N ASP A 251 20.09 1.04 -13.89
CA ASP A 251 19.27 2.01 -14.60
C ASP A 251 19.26 3.31 -13.79
N ASP A 252 19.67 4.42 -14.40
CA ASP A 252 19.67 5.72 -13.72
C ASP A 252 18.26 6.34 -13.67
N ASN A 253 17.31 5.81 -14.45
CA ASN A 253 15.89 6.18 -14.38
C ASN A 253 15.13 5.15 -13.57
N VAL A 254 15.24 5.27 -12.25
CA VAL A 254 14.44 4.48 -11.32
C VAL A 254 13.08 5.15 -11.20
N ASP A 255 12.03 4.53 -11.76
CA ASP A 255 10.65 4.96 -11.49
C ASP A 255 10.35 4.71 -10.01
N ASP A 256 10.29 5.79 -9.24
CA ASP A 256 9.83 5.83 -7.86
C ASP A 256 8.29 5.91 -7.85
N PHE A 257 7.66 4.83 -7.37
CA PHE A 257 6.22 4.56 -7.19
C PHE A 257 5.42 4.01 -8.38
#